data_AF-A0A9W8G2C8-F1
#
_entry.id   AF-A0A9W8G2C8-F1
#
_cell.length_a   1.000
_cell.length_b   1.000
_cell.length_c   1.000
_cell.angle_alpha   90.00
_cell.angle_beta   90.00
_cell.angle_gamma   90.00
#
_symmetry.space_group_name_H-M   'P 1'
#
loop_
_entity.id
_entity.type
_entity.pdbx_description
1 polymer ?
#
loop_
_entity_poly.entity_id
_entity_poly.type
_entity_poly.pdbx_seq_one_letter_code
_entity_poly.pdbx_strand_id
1 'polypeptide(L)'
;LGGADLHCRTSGVTDHYAASDDHALAMAREAVASLNWAKPPPPLAMLAPEEPLYDADELGGVVGTNLKRPFDVKQVIARIVDGSRFQEFKRLYGTTLVTGFAHLHGCPMGGEQAANVLAQVKRDGMQQRDQQWAAADEAAFKAPVVAKYEAEGHPYFSTARLWDDGVIRPQDTRRVLGLALSATLNKPIAKTRFGVFRM
;
A
#
# COMPACT_ATOMS: atom_id res chain seq x y z
N LEU A 1 35.48 -24.00 11.25
CA LEU A 1 36.05 -22.96 12.15
C LEU A 1 35.01 -22.43 13.13
N GLY A 2 33.78 -22.14 12.71
CA GLY A 2 32.66 -21.83 13.62
C GLY A 2 31.43 -22.72 13.37
N GLY A 3 31.49 -23.98 13.80
CA GLY A 3 30.37 -24.93 13.66
C GLY A 3 29.36 -24.84 14.81
N ALA A 4 28.21 -25.48 14.65
CA ALA A 4 27.14 -25.47 15.66
C ALA A 4 27.62 -25.94 17.05
N ASP A 5 28.43 -26.99 17.12
CA ASP A 5 28.96 -27.52 18.40
C ASP A 5 29.85 -26.51 19.12
N LEU A 6 30.69 -25.77 18.39
CA LEU A 6 31.54 -24.75 19.00
C LEU A 6 30.70 -23.63 19.61
N HIS A 7 29.69 -23.14 18.88
CA HIS A 7 28.92 -21.97 19.29
C HIS A 7 27.87 -22.28 20.36
N CYS A 8 27.28 -23.48 20.35
CA CYS A 8 26.31 -23.91 21.36
C CYS A 8 26.96 -24.44 22.64
N ARG A 9 28.16 -25.04 22.57
CA ARG A 9 28.78 -25.71 23.74
C ARG A 9 29.95 -24.94 24.35
N THR A 10 30.67 -24.15 23.57
CA THR A 10 31.91 -23.52 24.03
C THR A 10 31.83 -21.99 24.05
N SER A 11 31.47 -21.36 22.92
CA SER A 11 31.53 -19.89 22.83
C SER A 11 30.27 -19.19 23.35
N GLY A 12 29.11 -19.86 23.35
CA GLY A 12 27.83 -19.27 23.76
C GLY A 12 27.29 -18.20 22.80
N VAL A 13 27.68 -18.24 21.53
CA VAL A 13 27.18 -17.26 20.52
C VAL A 13 25.79 -17.64 20.02
N THR A 14 25.41 -18.92 20.14
CA THR A 14 24.11 -19.46 19.73
C THR A 14 23.47 -20.19 20.90
N ASP A 15 22.17 -20.01 21.10
CA ASP A 15 21.46 -20.52 22.28
C ASP A 15 20.82 -21.90 22.09
N HIS A 16 20.53 -22.28 20.85
CA HIS A 16 19.80 -23.52 20.51
C HIS A 16 20.56 -24.35 19.48
N TYR A 17 20.76 -25.65 19.78
CA TYR A 17 21.42 -26.59 18.88
C TYR A 17 20.39 -27.39 18.07
N ALA A 18 20.32 -27.17 16.75
CA ALA A 18 19.42 -27.87 15.85
C ALA A 18 20.13 -29.04 15.14
N ALA A 19 19.43 -30.15 14.99
CA ALA A 19 19.92 -31.34 14.28
C ALA A 19 19.54 -31.35 12.78
N SER A 20 18.58 -30.51 12.39
CA SER A 20 18.08 -30.33 11.03
C SER A 20 17.34 -29.00 10.92
N ASP A 21 17.05 -28.56 9.70
CA ASP A 21 16.26 -27.36 9.43
C ASP A 21 14.85 -27.46 10.04
N ASP A 22 14.21 -28.63 9.95
CA ASP A 22 12.90 -28.86 10.56
C ASP A 22 12.93 -28.70 12.09
N HIS A 23 13.99 -29.22 12.74
CA HIS A 23 14.18 -29.05 14.17
C HIS A 23 14.43 -27.57 14.53
N ALA A 24 15.20 -26.85 13.70
CA ALA A 24 15.43 -25.42 13.88
C ALA A 24 14.12 -24.61 13.78
N LEU A 25 13.25 -24.93 12.82
CA LEU A 25 11.95 -24.29 12.66
C LEU A 25 11.00 -24.59 13.82
N ALA A 26 11.01 -25.82 14.35
CA ALA A 26 10.23 -26.18 15.54
C ALA A 26 10.66 -25.33 16.75
N MET A 27 11.97 -25.25 17.02
CA MET A 27 12.51 -24.43 18.11
C MET A 27 12.22 -22.94 17.93
N ALA A 28 12.30 -22.41 16.69
CA ALA A 28 11.93 -21.02 16.42
C ALA A 28 10.46 -20.72 16.78
N ARG A 29 9.55 -21.67 16.54
CA ARG A 29 8.14 -21.55 16.93
C ARG A 29 7.95 -21.59 18.44
N GLU A 30 8.70 -22.43 19.15
CA GLU A 30 8.71 -22.47 20.62
C GLU A 30 9.21 -21.14 21.21
N ALA A 31 10.27 -20.55 20.62
CA ALA A 31 10.75 -19.24 21.01
C ALA A 31 9.66 -18.16 20.84
N VAL A 32 8.97 -18.13 19.69
CA VAL A 32 7.84 -17.20 19.46
C VAL A 32 6.69 -17.43 20.45
N ALA A 33 6.40 -18.68 20.81
CA ALA A 33 5.34 -19.03 21.76
C ALA A 33 5.61 -18.52 23.18
N SER A 34 6.87 -18.27 23.54
CA SER A 34 7.28 -17.82 24.87
C SER A 34 7.45 -16.30 25.02
N LEU A 35 7.12 -15.51 23.98
CA LEU A 35 7.28 -14.05 23.98
C LEU A 35 6.37 -13.30 24.97
N ASN A 36 5.48 -13.98 25.69
CA ASN A 36 4.41 -13.34 26.48
C ASN A 36 3.64 -12.28 25.66
N TRP A 37 3.49 -12.55 24.36
CA TRP A 37 2.97 -11.58 23.41
C TRP A 37 1.44 -11.64 23.37
N ALA A 38 0.82 -10.51 23.69
CA ALA A 38 -0.61 -10.28 23.47
C ALA A 38 -0.76 -9.04 22.59
N LYS A 39 -1.53 -9.17 21.49
CA LYS A 39 -1.84 -8.02 20.65
C LYS A 39 -2.64 -7.00 21.46
N PRO A 40 -2.23 -5.73 21.51
CA PRO A 40 -2.99 -4.72 22.22
C PRO A 40 -4.40 -4.62 21.65
N PRO A 41 -5.42 -4.32 22.47
CA PRO A 41 -6.75 -4.07 21.96
C PRO A 41 -6.68 -2.95 20.92
N PRO A 42 -7.38 -3.08 19.79
CA PRO A 42 -7.31 -2.08 18.74
C PRO A 42 -7.81 -0.74 19.31
N PRO A 43 -7.07 0.37 19.13
CA PRO A 43 -7.50 1.70 19.56
C PRO A 43 -8.60 2.28 18.65
N LEU A 44 -9.13 1.47 17.73
CA LEU A 44 -10.10 1.83 16.72
C LEU A 44 -11.43 1.15 17.02
N ALA A 45 -12.54 1.82 16.70
CA ALA A 45 -13.86 1.23 16.73
C ALA A 45 -14.02 0.23 15.57
N MET A 46 -13.58 -1.01 15.80
CA MET A 46 -13.70 -2.09 14.83
C MET A 46 -15.17 -2.50 14.67
N LEU A 47 -15.59 -2.74 13.42
CA LEU A 47 -16.87 -3.36 13.11
C LEU A 47 -16.70 -4.83 12.72
N ALA A 48 -17.80 -5.58 12.69
CA ALA A 48 -17.78 -6.91 12.09
C ALA A 48 -17.43 -6.77 10.59
N PRO A 49 -16.42 -7.50 10.08
CA PRO A 49 -16.10 -7.49 8.66
C PRO A 49 -17.31 -7.92 7.82
N GLU A 50 -17.56 -7.20 6.73
CA GLU A 50 -18.58 -7.53 5.74
C GLU A 50 -17.94 -7.55 4.37
N GLU A 51 -18.29 -8.53 3.54
CA GLU A 51 -17.78 -8.59 2.18
C GLU A 51 -18.33 -7.45 1.30
N PRO A 52 -17.58 -6.99 0.29
CA PRO A 52 -18.10 -6.04 -0.69
C PRO A 52 -19.27 -6.66 -1.48
N LEU A 53 -20.14 -5.81 -2.01
CA LEU A 53 -21.27 -6.23 -2.85
C LEU A 53 -20.85 -6.65 -4.27
N TYR A 54 -19.62 -6.33 -4.67
CA TYR A 54 -19.10 -6.56 -6.01
C TYR A 54 -17.84 -7.41 -5.95
N ASP A 55 -17.67 -8.28 -6.94
CA ASP A 55 -16.52 -9.18 -7.02
C ASP A 55 -15.22 -8.39 -7.26
N ALA A 56 -14.16 -8.78 -6.56
CA ALA A 56 -12.83 -8.22 -6.75
C ALA A 56 -12.27 -8.54 -8.14
N ASP A 57 -12.68 -9.65 -8.76
CA ASP A 57 -12.24 -10.06 -10.11
C ASP A 57 -12.61 -9.01 -11.18
N GLU A 58 -13.67 -8.23 -10.96
CA GLU A 58 -14.12 -7.17 -11.85
C GLU A 58 -13.17 -5.96 -11.89
N LEU A 59 -12.24 -5.82 -10.93
CA LEU A 59 -11.31 -4.68 -10.84
C LEU A 59 -10.48 -4.50 -12.11
N GLY A 60 -10.06 -5.59 -12.75
CA GLY A 60 -9.30 -5.53 -14.01
C GLY A 60 -10.10 -4.89 -15.15
N GLY A 61 -11.42 -5.11 -15.19
CA GLY A 61 -12.31 -4.51 -16.19
C GLY A 61 -12.61 -3.04 -15.93
N VAL A 62 -12.54 -2.60 -14.67
CA VAL A 62 -12.76 -1.19 -14.28
C VAL A 62 -11.59 -0.30 -14.69
N VAL A 63 -10.37 -0.70 -14.32
CA VAL A 63 -9.15 0.10 -14.58
C VAL A 63 -8.71 -0.07 -16.04
N GLY A 64 -8.84 -1.28 -16.59
CA GLY A 64 -8.36 -1.62 -17.93
C GLY A 64 -6.84 -1.54 -18.05
N THR A 65 -6.34 -1.65 -19.28
CA THR A 65 -4.89 -1.61 -19.59
C THR A 65 -4.44 -0.28 -20.22
N ASN A 66 -5.38 0.58 -20.62
CA ASN A 66 -5.08 1.88 -21.20
C ASN A 66 -5.02 2.95 -20.11
N LEU A 67 -3.79 3.28 -19.68
CA LEU A 67 -3.51 4.25 -18.62
C LEU A 67 -4.00 5.69 -18.92
N LYS A 68 -4.31 6.01 -20.19
CA LYS A 68 -4.82 7.33 -20.59
C LYS A 68 -6.33 7.44 -20.52
N ARG A 69 -7.04 6.31 -20.35
CA ARG A 69 -8.50 6.31 -20.30
C ARG A 69 -8.94 6.66 -18.87
N PRO A 70 -9.74 7.71 -18.67
CA PRO A 70 -10.31 7.99 -17.36
C PRO A 70 -11.31 6.89 -16.99
N PHE A 71 -11.35 6.55 -15.70
CA PHE A 71 -12.32 5.63 -15.13
C PHE A 71 -12.83 6.21 -13.80
N ASP A 72 -13.99 5.74 -13.35
CA ASP A 72 -14.56 6.16 -12.07
C ASP A 72 -13.91 5.36 -10.92
N VAL A 73 -13.08 6.03 -10.12
CA VAL A 73 -12.40 5.43 -8.96
C VAL A 73 -13.37 4.86 -7.93
N LYS A 74 -14.63 5.32 -7.88
CA LYS A 74 -15.64 4.79 -6.96
C LYS A 74 -15.97 3.33 -7.27
N GLN A 75 -15.81 2.90 -8.52
CA GLN A 75 -15.95 1.49 -8.91
C GLN A 75 -14.86 0.62 -8.30
N VAL A 76 -13.64 1.16 -8.13
CA VAL A 76 -12.56 0.46 -7.43
C VAL A 76 -12.85 0.42 -5.93
N ILE A 77 -13.23 1.56 -5.32
CA ILE A 77 -13.55 1.65 -3.90
C ILE A 77 -14.66 0.66 -3.52
N ALA A 78 -15.72 0.57 -4.32
CA ALA A 78 -16.86 -0.31 -4.06
C ALA A 78 -16.50 -1.80 -4.00
N ARG A 79 -15.42 -2.24 -4.65
CA ARG A 79 -14.93 -3.64 -4.65
C ARG A 79 -13.90 -3.91 -3.53
N ILE A 80 -13.49 -2.87 -2.82
CA ILE A 80 -12.46 -2.95 -1.77
C ILE A 80 -13.06 -2.79 -0.38
N VAL A 81 -14.04 -1.91 -0.19
CA VAL A 81 -14.57 -1.56 1.15
C VAL A 81 -15.72 -2.47 1.59
N ASP A 82 -15.88 -2.61 2.90
CA ASP A 82 -16.89 -3.48 3.51
C ASP A 82 -18.32 -3.07 3.12
N GLY A 83 -19.11 -4.04 2.66
CA GLY A 83 -20.48 -3.83 2.17
C GLY A 83 -20.59 -2.81 1.03
N SER A 84 -19.49 -2.51 0.35
CA SER A 84 -19.39 -1.44 -0.66
C SER A 84 -19.87 -0.07 -0.16
N ARG A 85 -19.83 0.16 1.16
CA ARG A 85 -20.28 1.41 1.79
C ARG A 85 -19.15 2.43 1.85
N PHE A 86 -19.36 3.56 1.19
CA PHE A 86 -18.43 4.67 1.18
C PHE A 86 -19.17 5.99 1.45
N GLN A 87 -18.81 6.66 2.53
CA GLN A 87 -19.37 7.96 2.89
C GLN A 87 -18.49 9.06 2.29
N GLU A 88 -18.89 9.55 1.12
CA GLU A 88 -18.12 10.56 0.39
C GLU A 88 -18.16 11.94 1.08
N PHE A 89 -16.99 12.53 1.28
CA PHE A 89 -16.81 13.88 1.80
C PHE A 89 -16.56 14.86 0.65
N LYS A 90 -17.15 16.07 0.73
CA LYS A 90 -17.06 17.10 -0.33
C LYS A 90 -17.39 16.58 -1.74
N ARG A 91 -18.36 15.69 -1.85
CA ARG A 91 -18.80 15.05 -3.12
C ARG A 91 -18.95 15.98 -4.33
N LEU A 92 -19.33 17.23 -4.12
CA LEU A 92 -19.59 18.21 -5.19
C LEU A 92 -18.48 19.27 -5.34
N TYR A 93 -17.39 19.19 -4.56
CA TYR A 93 -16.31 20.17 -4.57
C TYR A 93 -14.97 19.50 -4.86
N GLY A 94 -14.26 19.97 -5.89
CA GLY A 94 -12.98 19.37 -6.27
C GLY A 94 -13.13 17.91 -6.70
N THR A 95 -14.10 17.62 -7.58
CA THR A 95 -14.53 16.27 -7.99
C THR A 95 -13.46 15.42 -8.67
N THR A 96 -12.30 15.98 -8.98
CA THR A 96 -11.10 15.26 -9.42
C THR A 96 -10.42 14.49 -8.29
N LEU A 97 -10.75 14.77 -7.03
CA LEU A 97 -10.28 14.07 -5.83
C LEU A 97 -11.48 13.50 -5.06
N VAL A 98 -11.62 12.17 -5.06
CA VAL A 98 -12.63 11.48 -4.26
C VAL A 98 -12.09 11.22 -2.86
N THR A 99 -12.80 11.73 -1.84
CA THR A 99 -12.46 11.51 -0.42
C THR A 99 -13.68 11.01 0.34
N GLY A 100 -13.46 10.23 1.39
CA GLY A 100 -14.55 9.72 2.19
C GLY A 100 -14.11 8.68 3.20
N PHE A 101 -15.08 8.15 3.93
CA PHE A 101 -14.89 7.21 5.02
C PHE A 101 -15.46 5.85 4.65
N ALA A 102 -14.80 4.78 5.09
CA ALA A 102 -15.24 3.40 4.89
C ALA A 102 -14.71 2.49 5.98
N HIS A 103 -15.10 1.21 5.95
CA HIS A 103 -14.43 0.16 6.71
C HIS A 103 -13.79 -0.84 5.75
N LEU A 104 -12.67 -1.45 6.16
CA LEU A 104 -12.00 -2.52 5.43
C LEU A 104 -11.63 -3.62 6.42
N HIS A 105 -12.21 -4.81 6.26
CA HIS A 105 -12.11 -5.91 7.23
C HIS A 105 -12.42 -5.45 8.66
N GLY A 106 -13.47 -4.65 8.82
CA GLY A 106 -13.90 -4.07 10.10
C GLY A 106 -13.05 -2.90 10.58
N CYS A 107 -11.90 -2.61 9.96
CA CYS A 107 -11.04 -1.48 10.34
C CYS A 107 -11.58 -0.18 9.74
N PRO A 108 -11.83 0.88 10.54
CA PRO A 108 -12.22 2.16 10.00
C PRO A 108 -11.09 2.77 9.18
N MET A 109 -11.42 3.20 7.97
CA MET A 109 -10.53 3.86 7.02
C MET A 109 -11.00 5.30 6.82
N GLY A 110 -10.08 6.25 6.97
CA GLY A 110 -10.29 7.64 6.52
C GLY A 110 -10.57 8.68 7.61
N GLY A 111 -10.59 8.32 8.90
CA GLY A 111 -10.90 9.27 9.99
C GLY A 111 -10.02 10.53 10.04
N GLU A 112 -8.71 10.41 9.77
CA GLU A 112 -7.75 11.52 9.94
C GLU A 112 -6.93 11.83 8.67
N GLN A 113 -6.76 10.87 7.75
CA GLN A 113 -5.92 11.05 6.56
C GLN A 113 -6.61 11.82 5.42
N ALA A 114 -7.93 11.73 5.28
CA ALA A 114 -8.68 12.45 4.24
C ALA A 114 -8.66 13.99 4.45
N ALA A 115 -8.49 14.44 5.69
CA ALA A 115 -8.44 15.87 6.03
C ALA A 115 -7.15 16.55 5.53
N ASN A 116 -6.05 15.81 5.32
CA ASN A 116 -4.74 16.38 4.98
C ASN A 116 -4.42 16.41 3.48
N VAL A 117 -5.07 15.61 2.65
CA VAL A 117 -4.84 15.56 1.19
C VAL A 117 -5.40 16.81 0.48
N LEU A 118 -6.29 17.56 1.14
CA LEU A 118 -6.86 18.81 0.64
C LEU A 118 -5.86 19.97 0.51
N ALA A 119 -4.66 19.85 1.07
CA ALA A 119 -3.65 20.92 1.02
C ALA A 119 -2.75 20.89 -0.23
N GLN A 120 -2.81 19.85 -1.07
CA GLN A 120 -1.83 19.64 -2.14
C GLN A 120 -2.39 19.80 -3.58
N VAL A 121 -3.70 19.92 -3.77
CA VAL A 121 -4.34 20.04 -5.10
C VAL A 121 -4.57 21.52 -5.49
N LYS A 122 -3.60 22.38 -5.20
CA LYS A 122 -3.64 23.80 -5.59
C LYS A 122 -2.34 24.27 -6.23
N ARG A 123 -1.89 23.53 -7.24
CA ARG A 123 -1.05 24.01 -8.35
C ARG A 123 -1.11 22.95 -9.43
N ASP A 124 -1.85 23.26 -10.48
CA ASP A 124 -1.48 23.01 -11.88
C ASP A 124 -2.58 23.60 -12.76
N GLY A 125 -2.60 24.95 -12.76
CA GLY A 125 -3.26 25.77 -13.77
C GLY A 125 -2.24 26.21 -14.80
N MET A 126 -2.52 25.88 -16.06
CA MET A 126 -1.81 26.16 -17.33
C MET A 126 -1.23 27.61 -17.38
N GLN A 127 -0.11 27.92 -18.06
CA GLN A 127 0.09 27.87 -19.51
C GLN A 127 1.56 28.09 -19.97
N GLN A 128 1.87 27.39 -21.07
CA GLN A 128 2.58 27.78 -22.30
C GLN A 128 4.02 28.33 -22.26
N ARG A 129 4.89 27.62 -22.99
CA ARG A 129 6.00 28.21 -23.75
C ARG A 129 5.82 27.81 -25.21
N ASP A 130 5.67 28.79 -26.07
CA ASP A 130 5.67 28.62 -27.51
C ASP A 130 7.09 28.31 -27.99
N GLN A 131 7.29 27.07 -28.43
CA GLN A 131 8.40 26.68 -29.27
C GLN A 131 7.90 25.61 -30.24
N GLN A 132 7.72 25.96 -31.52
CA GLN A 132 7.40 24.99 -32.56
C GLN A 132 8.66 24.21 -32.94
N TRP A 133 8.63 22.91 -32.74
CA TRP A 133 9.58 21.96 -33.32
C TRP A 133 8.98 21.39 -34.61
N ALA A 134 9.83 21.00 -35.56
CA ALA A 134 9.38 20.12 -36.63
C ALA A 134 9.02 18.75 -36.03
N ALA A 135 7.86 18.19 -36.40
CA ALA A 135 7.30 16.99 -35.75
C ALA A 135 8.23 15.76 -35.78
N ALA A 136 9.11 15.65 -36.78
CA ALA A 136 10.09 14.58 -36.89
C ALA A 136 11.25 14.71 -35.88
N ASP A 137 11.74 15.94 -35.67
CA ASP A 137 12.84 16.22 -34.73
C ASP A 137 12.36 16.11 -33.28
N GLU A 138 11.09 16.46 -33.03
CA GLU A 138 10.44 16.29 -31.72
C GLU A 138 10.25 14.81 -31.35
N ALA A 139 9.83 13.99 -32.30
CA ALA A 139 9.68 12.55 -32.09
C ALA A 139 11.04 11.87 -31.84
N ALA A 140 12.07 12.22 -32.63
CA ALA A 140 13.41 11.67 -32.47
C ALA A 140 14.06 12.05 -31.12
N PHE A 141 13.82 13.27 -30.64
CA PHE A 141 14.31 13.73 -29.33
C PHE A 141 13.56 13.11 -28.14
N LYS A 142 12.24 12.94 -28.25
CA LYS A 142 11.42 12.33 -27.18
C LYS A 142 11.61 10.82 -27.08
N ALA A 143 11.89 10.14 -28.20
CA ALA A 143 12.04 8.68 -28.24
C ALA A 143 12.95 8.08 -27.15
N PRO A 144 14.20 8.55 -26.93
CA PRO A 144 15.05 8.00 -25.87
C PRO A 144 14.51 8.28 -24.47
N VAL A 145 13.84 9.42 -24.26
CA VAL A 145 13.22 9.77 -22.97
C VAL A 145 12.02 8.86 -22.70
N VAL A 146 11.12 8.70 -23.66
CA VAL A 146 9.94 7.82 -23.54
C VAL A 146 10.39 6.38 -23.28
N ALA A 147 11.36 5.86 -24.04
CA ALA A 147 11.88 4.51 -23.84
C ALA A 147 12.47 4.32 -22.44
N LYS A 148 13.20 5.33 -21.93
CA LYS A 148 13.70 5.31 -20.55
C LYS A 148 12.55 5.29 -19.54
N TYR A 149 11.53 6.13 -19.70
CA TYR A 149 10.38 6.16 -18.79
C TYR A 149 9.53 4.88 -18.87
N GLU A 150 9.42 4.23 -20.02
CA GLU A 150 8.74 2.93 -20.12
C GLU A 150 9.52 1.82 -19.42
N ALA A 151 10.84 1.80 -19.57
CA ALA A 151 11.71 0.83 -18.90
C ALA A 151 11.72 1.05 -17.38
N GLU A 152 11.89 2.30 -16.93
CA GLU A 152 12.02 2.65 -15.52
C GLU A 152 10.67 2.79 -14.79
N GLY A 153 9.60 3.06 -15.53
CA GLY A 153 8.22 3.16 -15.02
C GLY A 153 7.49 1.83 -14.94
N HIS A 154 8.07 0.74 -15.45
CA HIS A 154 7.48 -0.58 -15.35
C HIS A 154 7.45 -1.05 -13.88
N PRO A 155 6.35 -1.67 -13.37
CA PRO A 155 6.27 -2.13 -11.98
C PRO A 155 7.43 -3.04 -11.55
N TYR A 156 7.92 -3.91 -12.45
CA TYR A 156 9.09 -4.75 -12.18
C TYR A 156 10.40 -3.98 -11.99
N PHE A 157 10.56 -2.81 -12.62
CA PHE A 157 11.74 -1.99 -12.41
C PHE A 157 11.75 -1.39 -11.00
N SER A 158 10.58 -0.94 -10.53
CA SER A 158 10.35 -0.44 -9.17
C SER A 158 10.57 -1.54 -8.13
N THR A 159 9.92 -2.70 -8.30
CA THR A 159 9.96 -3.80 -7.32
C THR A 159 11.35 -4.41 -7.18
N ALA A 160 12.11 -4.50 -8.28
CA ALA A 160 13.50 -4.96 -8.26
C ALA A 160 14.45 -4.05 -7.46
N ARG A 161 14.00 -2.83 -7.15
CA ARG A 161 14.74 -1.82 -6.38
C ARG A 161 14.18 -1.60 -4.98
N LEU A 162 13.17 -2.37 -4.58
CA LEU A 162 12.48 -2.23 -3.30
C LEU A 162 11.92 -0.82 -3.09
N TRP A 163 11.50 -0.16 -4.17
CA TRP A 163 10.73 1.09 -4.08
C TRP A 163 9.28 0.84 -3.66
N ASP A 164 8.84 -0.40 -3.81
CA ASP A 164 7.60 -0.98 -3.31
C ASP A 164 7.90 -2.31 -2.59
N ASP A 165 6.96 -2.78 -1.78
CA ASP A 165 7.05 -4.06 -1.06
C ASP A 165 6.58 -5.27 -1.90
N GLY A 166 6.27 -5.06 -3.20
CA GLY A 166 5.85 -6.10 -4.12
C GLY A 166 4.70 -5.70 -5.05
N VAL A 167 4.70 -6.30 -6.24
CA VAL A 167 3.60 -6.18 -7.21
C VAL A 167 2.50 -7.19 -6.85
N ILE A 168 1.29 -6.70 -6.65
CA ILE A 168 0.12 -7.54 -6.33
C ILE A 168 -0.87 -7.59 -7.49
N ARG A 169 -1.64 -8.68 -7.55
CA ARG A 169 -2.80 -8.74 -8.44
C ARG A 169 -3.86 -7.76 -7.94
N PRO A 170 -4.58 -7.03 -8.82
CA PRO A 170 -5.61 -6.08 -8.38
C PRO A 170 -6.68 -6.71 -7.48
N GLN A 171 -7.02 -7.98 -7.71
CA GLN A 171 -8.01 -8.72 -6.92
C GLN A 171 -7.55 -8.98 -5.48
N ASP A 172 -6.24 -9.02 -5.24
CA ASP A 172 -5.66 -9.27 -3.92
C ASP A 172 -5.62 -8.01 -3.04
N THR A 173 -5.91 -6.81 -3.58
CA THR A 173 -5.76 -5.53 -2.88
C THR A 173 -6.48 -5.48 -1.54
N ARG A 174 -7.76 -5.92 -1.48
CA ARG A 174 -8.55 -5.93 -0.24
C ARG A 174 -7.90 -6.80 0.84
N ARG A 175 -7.50 -8.02 0.47
CA ARG A 175 -6.85 -8.97 1.39
C ARG A 175 -5.51 -8.46 1.90
N VAL A 176 -4.67 -7.93 1.00
CA VAL A 176 -3.34 -7.40 1.35
C VAL A 176 -3.49 -6.21 2.32
N LEU A 177 -4.40 -5.28 2.06
CA LEU A 177 -4.69 -4.17 2.97
C LEU A 177 -5.22 -4.65 4.32
N GLY A 178 -6.11 -5.65 4.35
CA GLY A 178 -6.60 -6.24 5.59
C GLY A 178 -5.50 -6.83 6.46
N LEU A 179 -4.59 -7.60 5.84
CA LEU A 179 -3.43 -8.17 6.54
C LEU A 179 -2.47 -7.07 7.03
N ALA A 180 -2.19 -6.06 6.21
CA ALA A 180 -1.33 -4.94 6.57
C ALA A 180 -1.90 -4.11 7.74
N LEU A 181 -3.20 -3.80 7.71
CA LEU A 181 -3.88 -3.12 8.82
C LEU A 181 -3.85 -3.96 10.09
N SER A 182 -4.11 -5.27 9.99
CA SER A 182 -3.97 -6.16 11.14
C SER A 182 -2.55 -6.17 11.70
N ALA A 183 -1.52 -6.23 10.85
CA ALA A 183 -0.14 -6.22 11.28
C ALA A 183 0.25 -4.91 11.98
N THR A 184 -0.15 -3.75 11.43
CA THR A 184 0.18 -2.43 11.99
C THR A 184 -0.45 -2.18 13.36
N LEU A 185 -1.59 -2.80 13.66
CA LEU A 185 -2.25 -2.73 14.97
C LEU A 185 -1.49 -3.40 16.12
N ASN A 186 -0.36 -4.07 15.86
CA ASN A 186 0.57 -4.49 16.92
C ASN A 186 1.31 -3.31 17.57
N LYS A 187 1.31 -2.13 16.94
CA LYS A 187 1.93 -0.90 17.46
C LYS A 187 0.84 0.12 17.84
N PRO A 188 0.92 0.75 19.02
CA PRO A 188 0.00 1.82 19.39
C PRO A 188 0.04 2.99 18.38
N ILE A 189 -1.13 3.53 18.04
CA ILE A 189 -1.26 4.69 17.15
C ILE A 189 -0.73 5.93 17.87
N ALA A 190 0.30 6.56 17.31
CA ALA A 190 0.90 7.75 17.88
C ALA A 190 0.07 9.01 17.60
N LYS A 191 0.21 10.03 18.46
CA LYS A 191 -0.41 11.34 18.21
C LYS A 191 0.30 12.05 17.05
N THR A 192 -0.47 12.53 16.08
CA THR A 192 0.05 13.33 14.96
C THR A 192 0.38 14.74 15.41
N ARG A 193 1.53 15.28 14.97
CA ARG A 193 1.91 16.69 15.15
C ARG A 193 2.27 17.26 13.78
N PHE A 194 1.53 18.28 13.34
CA PHE A 194 1.78 18.93 12.06
C PHE A 194 2.82 20.04 12.18
N GLY A 195 3.55 20.27 11.08
CA GLY A 195 4.36 21.47 10.90
C GLY A 195 3.51 22.69 10.55
N VAL A 196 4.16 23.75 10.07
CA VAL A 196 3.46 24.97 9.64
C VAL A 196 2.77 24.75 8.31
N PHE A 197 1.47 25.04 8.23
CA PHE A 197 0.72 25.07 6.97
C PHE A 197 0.91 26.42 6.27
N ARG A 198 1.24 26.39 4.97
CA ARG A 198 1.26 27.59 4.13
C ARG A 198 -0.16 27.86 3.61
N MET A 199 -0.76 28.95 4.06
CA MET A 199 -2.08 29.43 3.60
C MET A 199 -1.97 30.26 2.33
#